data_AF-A0A522AKI9-F1
#
_entry.id   AF-A0A522AKI9-F1
#
_cell.length_a   1.000
_cell.length_b   1.000
_cell.length_c   1.000
_cell.angle_alpha   90.00
_cell.angle_beta   90.00
_cell.angle_gamma   90.00
#
_symmetry.space_group_name_H-M   'P 1'
#
loop_
_entity.id
_entity.type
_entity.pdbx_description
1 polymer ?
#
loop_
_entity_poly.entity_id
_entity_poly.type
_entity_poly.pdbx_seq_one_letter_code
_entity_poly.pdbx_strand_id
1 'polypeptide(L)' 'MTSSTGSDRPVVLYDTTLRDGTQGENVTLSLADKLRVARMLDEYGMPYIEGGWPGS' A
#
# COMPACT_ATOMS: atom_id res chain seq x y z
N MET A 1 -28.61 12.50 25.46
CA MET A 1 -28.51 11.97 24.08
C MET A 1 -27.29 12.60 23.43
N THR A 2 -26.13 11.94 23.51
CA THR A 2 -24.89 12.43 22.89
C THR A 2 -24.78 11.82 21.51
N SER A 3 -25.19 12.55 20.48
CA SER A 3 -24.95 12.16 19.09
C SER A 3 -23.47 12.38 18.76
N SER A 4 -22.69 11.31 18.66
CA SER A 4 -21.36 11.39 18.05
C SER A 4 -21.54 11.60 16.56
N THR A 5 -21.28 12.80 16.06
CA THR A 5 -21.13 13.07 14.63
C THR A 5 -19.86 12.36 14.16
N GLY A 6 -19.98 11.15 13.61
CA GLY A 6 -18.90 10.55 12.82
C GLY A 6 -18.57 11.52 11.68
N SER A 7 -17.29 11.86 11.49
CA SER A 7 -16.92 12.78 10.42
C SER A 7 -17.18 12.12 9.08
N ASP A 8 -18.03 12.74 8.24
CA ASP A 8 -18.41 12.31 6.89
C ASP A 8 -17.26 12.50 5.87
N ARG A 9 -16.02 12.44 6.35
CA ARG A 9 -14.82 12.66 5.54
C ARG A 9 -14.47 11.35 4.84
N PRO A 10 -14.27 11.37 3.51
CA PRO A 10 -13.89 10.17 2.77
C PRO A 10 -12.55 9.63 3.30
N VAL A 11 -12.52 8.33 3.58
CA VAL A 11 -11.29 7.61 3.91
C VAL A 11 -10.68 7.10 2.61
N VAL A 12 -9.42 7.44 2.38
CA VAL A 12 -8.65 6.98 1.21
C VAL A 12 -7.56 6.04 1.71
N LEU A 13 -7.44 4.90 1.06
CA LEU A 13 -6.41 3.91 1.37
C LEU A 13 -5.10 4.26 0.63
N TYR A 14 -3.96 4.00 1.27
CA TYR A 14 -2.64 4.19 0.70
C TYR A 14 -1.79 2.98 1.07
N ASP A 15 -1.34 2.21 0.09
CA ASP A 15 -0.60 0.97 0.31
C ASP A 15 0.92 1.21 0.28
N THR A 16 1.61 0.69 1.29
CA THR A 16 3.07 0.78 1.43
C THR A 16 3.77 -0.58 1.34
N THR A 17 3.09 -1.61 0.82
CA THR A 17 3.58 -2.99 0.78
C THR A 17 4.91 -3.10 0.04
N LEU A 18 5.05 -2.43 -1.11
CA LEU A 18 6.27 -2.46 -1.94
C LEU A 18 7.40 -1.57 -1.40
N ARG A 19 7.11 -0.66 -0.47
CA ARG A 19 8.11 0.16 0.23
C ARG A 19 8.40 -0.41 1.61
N ASP A 20 7.56 -0.11 2.60
CA ASP A 20 7.76 -0.50 4.01
C ASP A 20 7.73 -2.01 4.18
N GLY A 21 6.78 -2.68 3.52
CA GLY A 21 6.61 -4.13 3.60
C GLY A 21 7.81 -4.93 3.11
N THR A 22 8.72 -4.31 2.36
CA THR A 22 9.95 -4.96 1.85
C THR A 22 11.23 -4.60 2.61
N GLN A 23 11.17 -3.71 3.62
CA GLN A 23 12.37 -3.29 4.36
C GLN A 23 12.78 -4.25 5.50
N GLY A 24 11.99 -5.29 5.75
CA GLY A 24 12.29 -6.30 6.76
C GLY A 24 13.51 -7.13 6.40
N GLU A 25 14.33 -7.48 7.40
CA GLU A 25 15.43 -8.42 7.21
C GLU A 25 14.92 -9.74 6.63
N ASN A 26 15.64 -10.25 5.62
CA ASN A 26 15.28 -11.45 4.86
C ASN A 26 14.02 -11.33 3.96
N VAL A 27 13.48 -10.12 3.77
CA VAL A 27 12.47 -9.87 2.72
C VAL A 27 13.22 -9.38 1.48
N THR A 28 13.16 -10.15 0.41
CA THR A 28 13.76 -9.77 -0.87
C THR A 28 12.80 -10.15 -1.98
N LEU A 29 12.31 -9.14 -2.69
CA LEU A 29 11.46 -9.32 -3.87
C LEU A 29 12.28 -9.06 -5.13
N SER A 30 12.23 -9.99 -6.07
CA SER A 30 12.71 -9.71 -7.42
C SER A 30 11.84 -8.62 -8.08
N LEU A 31 12.33 -8.03 -9.17
CA LEU A 31 11.50 -7.11 -9.98
C LEU A 31 10.18 -7.76 -10.40
N ALA A 32 10.22 -9.04 -10.79
CA ALA A 32 9.02 -9.77 -11.21
C ALA A 32 8.02 -9.92 -10.05
N ASP A 33 8.49 -10.14 -8.83
CA ASP A 33 7.63 -10.26 -7.66
C ASP A 33 7.02 -8.90 -7.29
N LYS A 34 7.79 -7.82 -7.35
CA LYS A 34 7.28 -6.46 -7.16
C LYS A 34 6.18 -6.14 -8.16
N LEU A 35 6.37 -6.47 -9.44
CA LEU A 35 5.36 -6.28 -10.48
C LEU A 35 4.11 -7.15 -10.27
N ARG A 36 4.25 -8.37 -9.73
CA ARG A 36 3.08 -9.21 -9.38
C ARG A 36 2.29 -8.57 -8.24
N VAL A 37 2.95 -8.13 -7.17
CA VAL A 37 2.29 -7.47 -6.04
C VAL A 37 1.61 -6.17 -6.48
N ALA A 38 2.27 -5.34 -7.29
CA ALA A 38 1.67 -4.11 -7.82
C ALA A 38 0.39 -4.40 -8.61
N ARG A 39 0.38 -5.41 -9.48
CA ARG A 39 -0.82 -5.81 -10.24
C ARG A 39 -1.92 -6.34 -9.34
N MET A 40 -1.60 -7.14 -8.32
CA MET A 40 -2.61 -7.62 -7.38
C MET A 40 -3.27 -6.48 -6.59
N LEU A 41 -2.49 -5.46 -6.20
CA LEU A 41 -3.02 -4.28 -5.50
C LEU A 41 -3.89 -3.40 -6.43
N ASP A 42 -3.51 -3.28 -7.69
CA ASP A 42 -4.30 -2.60 -8.73
C ASP A 42 -5.62 -3.35 -9.00
N GLU A 43 -5.56 -4.68 -9.20
CA GLU A 43 -6.74 -5.54 -9.37
C GLU A 43 -7.68 -5.50 -8.16
N TYR A 44 -7.13 -5.36 -6.95
CA TYR A 44 -7.90 -5.16 -5.71
C TYR A 44 -8.61 -3.79 -5.66
N GLY A 45 -8.19 -2.83 -6.48
CA GLY A 45 -8.75 -1.47 -6.52
C GLY A 45 -8.11 -0.51 -5.51
N MET A 46 -6.84 -0.75 -5.15
CA MET A 46 -6.11 0.15 -4.26
C MET A 46 -5.86 1.50 -4.98
N PRO A 47 -6.29 2.64 -4.42
CA PRO A 47 -6.23 3.91 -5.14
C PRO A 47 -4.80 4.48 -5.24
N TYR A 48 -3.92 4.11 -4.30
CA TYR A 48 -2.51 4.51 -4.30
C TYR A 48 -1.62 3.37 -3.80
N ILE A 49 -0.51 3.14 -4.51
CA ILE A 49 0.51 2.12 -4.20
C ILE A 49 1.88 2.79 -4.20
N GLU A 50 2.61 2.70 -3.09
CA GLU A 50 3.98 3.19 -2.98
C GLU A 50 4.99 2.17 -3.53
N GLY A 51 5.60 2.45 -4.69
CA GLY A 51 6.44 1.48 -5.42
C GLY A 51 7.82 1.16 -4.81
N GLY A 52 8.21 1.78 -3.69
CA GLY A 52 9.53 1.61 -3.05
C GLY A 52 10.45 2.83 -3.17
N TRP A 53 11.71 2.68 -2.75
CA TRP A 53 12.73 3.73 -2.83
C TRP A 53 13.60 3.56 -4.08
N PRO A 54 13.61 4.51 -5.03
CA PRO A 54 14.40 4.40 -6.26
C PRO A 54 15.92 4.55 -6.04
N GLY A 55 16.36 4.96 -4.85
CA GLY A 55 17.77 5.16 -4.49
C GLY A 55 18.35 4.11 -3.53
N SER A 56 17.59 3.06 -3.19
CA SER A 56 18.01 1.97 -2.30
C SER A 56 18.30 0.68 -3.05
#